data_AF-A0A9X3I0H2-F1
#
_entry.id   AF-A0A9X3I0H2-F1
#
_cell.length_a   1.000
_cell.length_b   1.000
_cell.length_c   1.000
_cell.angle_alpha   90.00
_cell.angle_beta   90.00
_cell.angle_gamma   90.00
#
_symmetry.space_group_name_H-M   'P 1'
#
loop_
_entity.id
_entity.type
_entity.pdbx_description
1 polymer ?
#
loop_
_entity_poly.entity_id
_entity_poly.type
_entity_poly.pdbx_seq_one_letter_code
_entity_poly.pdbx_strand_id
1 'polypeptide(L)'
;MKRFILNFIAIICFTGATLAQENLTYQKPPQEILELVDVPLAPSTLIDSEAKRIVFLYRDQLKSIAELSEEEMRLSRINVLKNT
;
A
#
# COMPACT_ATOMS: atom_id res chain seq x y z
N MET A 1 -21.14 -41.95 23.65
CA MET A 1 -21.02 -41.78 22.19
C MET A 1 -21.35 -40.36 21.70
N LYS A 2 -22.50 -39.78 22.07
CA LYS A 2 -22.90 -38.43 21.63
C LYS A 2 -21.89 -37.31 21.93
N ARG A 3 -21.20 -37.37 23.08
CA ARG A 3 -20.14 -36.43 23.48
C ARG A 3 -18.90 -36.50 22.59
N PHE A 4 -18.51 -37.69 22.15
CA PHE A 4 -17.39 -37.87 21.22
C PHE A 4 -17.72 -37.31 19.84
N ILE A 5 -18.96 -37.50 19.37
CA ILE A 5 -19.44 -36.94 18.10
C ILE A 5 -19.43 -35.40 18.15
N LEU A 6 -19.89 -34.81 19.26
CA LEU A 6 -19.90 -33.36 19.44
C LEU A 6 -18.49 -32.76 19.42
N ASN A 7 -17.53 -33.41 20.09
CA ASN A 7 -16.12 -32.98 20.10
C ASN A 7 -15.48 -33.11 18.71
N PHE A 8 -15.82 -34.15 17.94
CA PHE A 8 -15.32 -34.35 16.59
C PHE A 8 -15.81 -33.25 15.62
N ILE A 9 -17.09 -32.88 15.73
CA ILE A 9 -17.67 -31.77 14.95
C ILE A 9 -17.01 -30.43 15.31
N ALA A 10 -16.73 -30.18 16.60
CA ALA A 10 -16.08 -28.95 17.04
C ALA A 10 -14.66 -28.80 16.46
N ILE A 11 -13.89 -29.89 16.37
CA ILE A 11 -12.54 -29.89 15.77
C ILE A 11 -12.60 -29.58 14.27
N ILE A 12 -13.54 -30.19 13.54
CA ILE A 12 -13.71 -29.95 12.10
C ILE A 12 -14.03 -28.46 11.82
N CYS A 13 -14.95 -27.87 12.58
CA CYS A 13 -15.30 -26.45 12.42
C CYS A 13 -14.11 -25.50 12.67
N PHE A 14 -13.21 -25.84 13.59
CA PHE A 14 -12.07 -24.98 13.92
C PHE A 14 -10.97 -25.00 12.83
N THR A 15 -10.78 -26.14 12.17
CA THR A 15 -9.76 -26.29 11.10
C THR A 15 -10.11 -25.53 9.81
N GLY A 16 -11.39 -25.28 9.53
CA GLY A 16 -11.79 -24.50 8.35
C GLY A 16 -11.40 -23.02 8.44
N ALA A 17 -11.28 -22.48 9.66
CA ALA A 17 -10.95 -21.07 9.88
C ALA A 17 -9.45 -20.76 9.67
N THR A 18 -8.57 -21.77 9.75
CA THR A 18 -7.11 -21.55 9.62
C THR A 18 -6.63 -21.46 8.16
N LEU A 19 -7.47 -21.85 7.20
CA LEU A 19 -7.16 -21.78 5.76
C LEU A 19 -7.61 -20.46 5.10
N ALA A 20 -8.26 -19.57 5.84
CA ALA A 20 -8.79 -18.30 5.32
C ALA A 20 -7.74 -17.19 5.21
N GLN A 21 -6.51 -17.41 5.69
CA GLN A 21 -5.44 -16.42 5.61
C GLN A 21 -4.68 -16.58 4.29
N GLU A 22 -5.29 -16.10 3.21
CA GLU A 22 -4.62 -16.02 1.92
C GLU A 22 -3.49 -14.98 1.99
N ASN A 23 -2.28 -15.37 1.58
CA ASN A 23 -1.17 -14.44 1.38
C ASN A 23 -1.41 -13.70 0.06
N LEU A 24 -2.32 -12.72 0.11
CA LEU A 24 -2.66 -11.92 -1.06
C LEU A 24 -1.45 -11.08 -1.45
N THR A 25 -0.85 -11.40 -2.60
CA THR A 25 0.06 -10.48 -3.28
C THR A 25 -0.69 -9.23 -3.72
N TYR A 26 0.02 -8.11 -3.89
CA TYR A 26 -0.58 -6.87 -4.37
C TYR A 26 -1.47 -7.10 -5.61
N GLN A 27 -2.73 -6.69 -5.52
CA GLN A 27 -3.68 -6.79 -6.62
C GLN A 27 -3.80 -5.42 -7.30
N LYS A 28 -3.57 -5.41 -8.61
CA LYS A 28 -3.73 -4.19 -9.39
C LYS A 28 -5.22 -3.84 -9.46
N PRO A 29 -5.63 -2.61 -9.14
CA PRO A 29 -7.03 -2.21 -9.26
C PRO A 29 -7.50 -2.23 -10.72
N PRO A 30 -8.82 -2.21 -10.96
CA PRO A 30 -9.41 -2.06 -12.29
C PRO A 30 -8.86 -0.84 -13.04
N GLN A 31 -8.92 -0.90 -14.37
CA GLN A 31 -8.32 0.08 -15.27
C GLN A 31 -8.86 1.51 -15.03
N GLU A 32 -10.15 1.64 -14.73
CA GLU A 32 -10.80 2.93 -14.49
C GLU A 32 -10.20 3.66 -13.27
N ILE A 33 -9.79 2.92 -12.24
CA ILE A 33 -9.18 3.48 -11.03
C ILE A 33 -7.71 3.81 -11.30
N LEU A 34 -7.01 2.94 -12.05
CA LEU A 34 -5.63 3.18 -12.43
C LEU A 34 -5.46 4.48 -13.21
N GLU A 35 -6.35 4.75 -14.16
CA GLU A 35 -6.33 5.97 -14.98
C GLU A 35 -6.54 7.24 -14.16
N LEU A 36 -7.28 7.15 -13.04
CA LEU A 36 -7.46 8.27 -12.12
C LEU A 36 -6.22 8.53 -11.26
N VAL A 37 -5.47 7.48 -10.93
CA VAL A 37 -4.33 7.56 -10.01
C VAL A 37 -3.03 7.88 -10.74
N ASP A 38 -2.82 7.34 -11.94
CA ASP A 38 -1.59 7.53 -12.75
C ASP A 38 -1.56 8.87 -13.53
N VAL A 39 -2.31 9.88 -13.08
CA VAL A 39 -2.30 11.21 -13.68
C VAL A 39 -1.04 11.97 -13.25
N PRO A 40 -0.28 12.59 -14.18
CA PRO A 40 0.85 13.44 -13.83
C PRO A 40 0.36 14.67 -13.06
N LEU A 41 0.98 14.95 -11.91
CA LEU A 41 0.63 16.13 -11.13
C LEU A 41 1.12 17.41 -11.83
N ALA A 42 0.32 18.46 -11.72
CA ALA A 42 0.75 19.78 -12.17
C ALA A 42 2.04 20.21 -11.44
N PRO A 43 3.08 20.64 -12.16
CA PRO A 43 4.32 21.09 -11.55
C PRO A 43 4.09 22.36 -10.74
N SER A 44 4.90 22.55 -9.69
CA SER A 44 5.00 23.86 -9.05
C SER A 44 5.81 24.78 -9.95
N THR A 45 5.38 26.03 -10.08
CA THR A 45 6.06 27.04 -10.91
C THR A 45 6.73 28.08 -10.05
N LEU A 46 8.00 28.34 -10.35
CA LEU A 46 8.76 29.43 -9.78
C LEU A 46 9.13 30.39 -10.90
N ILE A 47 8.82 31.67 -10.70
CA ILE A 47 9.10 32.73 -11.67
C ILE A 47 10.05 33.72 -10.99
N ASP A 48 11.09 34.16 -11.69
CA ASP A 48 11.96 35.22 -11.18
C ASP A 48 11.23 36.58 -11.09
N SER A 49 11.77 37.50 -10.31
CA SER A 49 11.12 38.81 -10.09
C SER A 49 10.99 39.66 -11.35
N GLU A 50 11.80 39.38 -12.38
CA GLU A 50 11.77 40.08 -13.67
C GLU A 50 10.91 39.36 -14.72
N ALA A 51 10.28 38.23 -14.37
CA ALA A 51 9.49 37.37 -15.26
C ALA A 51 10.24 36.91 -16.53
N LYS A 52 11.56 36.78 -16.46
CA LYS A 52 12.44 36.34 -17.56
C LYS A 52 12.69 34.84 -17.53
N ARG A 53 12.57 34.21 -16.36
CA ARG A 53 12.84 32.77 -16.19
C ARG A 53 11.72 32.10 -15.40
N ILE A 54 11.36 30.90 -15.85
CA ILE A 54 10.37 30.03 -15.23
C ILE A 54 11.02 28.68 -14.97
N VAL A 55 10.85 28.15 -13.77
CA VAL A 55 11.28 26.81 -13.37
C VAL A 55 10.04 25.98 -13.02
N PHE A 56 9.94 24.80 -13.62
CA PHE A 56 8.92 23.79 -13.29
C PHE A 56 9.52 22.75 -12.36
N LEU A 57 8.92 22.58 -11.18
CA LEU A 57 9.30 21.58 -10.20
C LEU A 57 8.28 20.45 -10.20
N TYR A 58 8.75 19.25 -10.54
CA TYR A 58 7.96 18.02 -10.53
C TYR A 58 8.23 17.22 -9.26
N ARG A 59 7.22 16.47 -8.82
CA ARG A 59 7.34 15.53 -7.70
C ARG A 59 6.43 14.33 -7.93
N ASP A 60 6.84 13.19 -7.42
CA ASP A 60 6.00 12.00 -7.42
C ASP A 60 4.87 12.15 -6.40
N GLN A 61 3.67 11.71 -6.77
CA GLN A 61 2.49 11.76 -5.90
C GLN A 61 2.49 10.60 -4.91
N LEU A 62 2.95 9.44 -5.36
CA LEU A 62 2.91 8.17 -4.65
C LEU A 62 4.28 7.51 -4.73
N LYS A 63 4.63 6.80 -3.66
CA LYS A 63 5.77 5.90 -3.64
C LYS A 63 5.50 4.70 -4.54
N SER A 64 6.56 4.07 -5.03
CA SER A 64 6.41 2.80 -5.74
C SER A 64 5.92 1.70 -4.80
N ILE A 65 5.27 0.66 -5.34
CA ILE A 65 4.83 -0.49 -4.55
C ILE A 65 6.00 -1.19 -3.86
N ALA A 66 7.16 -1.23 -4.51
CA ALA A 66 8.38 -1.78 -3.93
C ALA A 66 8.81 -1.00 -2.68
N GLU A 67 8.85 0.33 -2.79
CA GLU A 67 9.21 1.23 -1.70
C GLU A 67 8.22 1.18 -0.52
N LEU A 68 6.92 0.99 -0.80
CA LEU A 68 5.90 0.78 0.24
C LEU A 68 5.99 -0.60 0.92
N SER A 69 6.60 -1.58 0.25
CA SER A 69 6.75 -2.94 0.78
C SER A 69 8.01 -3.08 1.64
N GLU A 70 8.83 -2.04 1.72
CA GLU A 70 10.01 -2.01 2.57
C GLU A 70 9.66 -1.87 4.05
N GLU A 71 10.54 -2.39 4.91
CA GLU A 71 10.38 -2.29 6.36
C GLU A 71 10.51 -0.82 6.79
N GLU A 72 9.43 -0.23 7.32
CA GLU A 72 9.47 1.13 7.86
C GLU A 72 10.07 1.17 9.27
N MET A 73 11.02 2.09 9.49
CA MET A 73 11.50 2.43 10.83
C MET A 73 10.70 3.61 11.39
N ARG A 74 10.14 3.44 12.59
CA ARG A 74 9.36 4.50 13.26
C ARG A 74 10.22 5.20 14.31
N LEU A 75 10.63 6.43 14.02
CA LEU A 75 11.34 7.31 14.96
C LEU A 75 10.36 8.37 15.48
N SER A 76 9.83 8.16 16.69
CA SER A 76 8.80 9.01 17.29
C SER A 76 7.59 9.18 16.36
N ARG A 77 7.42 10.35 15.72
CA ARG A 77 6.31 10.68 14.79
C ARG A 77 6.71 10.60 13.31
N ILE A 78 7.97 10.29 13.00
CA ILE A 78 8.49 10.28 11.63
C ILE A 78 8.65 8.83 11.19
N ASN A 79 7.97 8.47 10.10
CA ASN A 79 8.19 7.22 9.37
C ASN A 79 9.35 7.44 8.40
N VAL A 80 10.42 6.66 8.54
CA VAL A 80 11.56 6.67 7.62
C VAL A 80 11.72 5.26 7.07
N LEU A 81 11.92 5.13 5.75
CA LEU A 81 12.24 3.84 5.14
C LEU A 81 13.61 3.38 5.64
N LYS A 82 13.70 2.13 6.05
CA LYS A 82 14.97 1.55 6.49
C LYS A 82 15.81 1.23 5.25
N ASN A 83 16.58 2.22 4.80
CA ASN A 83 17.58 2.00 3.76
C ASN A 83 18.71 1.13 4.37
N THR A 84 19.08 0.05 3.69
CA THR A 84 20.23 -0.81 4.06
C THR A 84 21.53 -0.04 4.24
#